data_AF-A0A933SQA1-F1
#
_entry.id   AF-A0A933SQA1-F1
#
_cell.length_a   1.000
_cell.length_b   1.000
_cell.length_c   1.000
_cell.angle_alpha   90.00
_cell.angle_beta   90.00
_cell.angle_gamma   90.00
#
_symmetry.space_group_name_H-M   'P 1'
#
loop_
_entity.id
_entity.type
_entity.pdbx_description
1 polymer ?
#
loop_
_entity_poly.entity_id
_entity_poly.type
_entity_poly.pdbx_seq_one_letter_code
_entity_poly.pdbx_strand_id
1 'polypeptide(L)' 'MKDDAFYLKYILECIKKIEEDISCGREIFMSSHLYQDAVLRNLHTISESTQRMSENIKATGFHGRG' A
#
# COMPACT_ATOMS: atom_id res chain seq x y z
N MET A 1 -17.61 4.17 6.83
CA MET A 1 -16.90 5.24 7.59
C MET A 1 -15.89 4.67 8.58
N LYS A 2 -16.28 3.89 9.60
CA LYS A 2 -15.32 3.33 10.58
C LYS A 2 -14.38 2.29 9.94
N ASP A 3 -14.90 1.48 9.02
CA ASP A 3 -14.12 0.47 8.29
C ASP A 3 -13.17 1.10 7.28
N ASP A 4 -13.55 2.22 6.67
CA ASP A 4 -12.68 2.91 5.73
C ASP A 4 -11.48 3.58 6.42
N ALA A 5 -11.69 4.16 7.60
CA ALA A 5 -10.59 4.72 8.41
C ALA A 5 -9.59 3.63 8.84
N PHE A 6 -10.09 2.41 9.08
CA PHE A 6 -9.24 1.25 9.35
C PHE A 6 -8.38 0.88 8.13
N TYR A 7 -8.98 0.81 6.93
CA TYR A 7 -8.22 0.53 5.70
C TYR A 7 -7.17 1.63 5.41
N LEU A 8 -7.52 2.91 5.58
CA LEU A 8 -6.59 4.01 5.40
C LEU A 8 -5.40 3.93 6.37
N LYS A 9 -5.65 3.67 7.65
CA LYS A 9 -4.59 3.47 8.63
C LYS A 9 -3.70 2.29 8.25
N TYR A 10 -4.31 1.20 7.80
CA TYR A 10 -3.56 0.01 7.42
C TYR A 10 -2.69 0.23 6.17
N ILE A 11 -3.21 0.96 5.17
CA ILE A 11 -2.44 1.37 3.99
C ILE A 11 -1.24 2.24 4.38
N LEU A 12 -1.42 3.20 5.29
CA LEU A 12 -0.32 4.05 5.77
C LEU A 12 0.78 3.22 6.46
N GLU A 13 0.41 2.23 7.27
CA GLU A 13 1.38 1.31 7.89
C GLU A 13 2.13 0.48 6.84
N CYS A 14 1.46 0.02 5.79
CA CYS A 14 2.12 -0.68 4.67
C CYS A 14 3.09 0.22 3.91
N ILE A 15 2.73 1.47 3.65
CA ILE A 15 3.62 2.46 3.00
C ILE A 15 4.86 2.68 3.84
N LYS A 16 4.71 2.91 5.14
CA LYS A 16 5.84 3.11 6.06
C LYS A 16 6.80 1.91 6.05
N LYS A 17 6.29 0.68 6.06
CA LYS A 17 7.12 -0.53 5.96
C LYS A 17 7.87 -0.60 4.64
N ILE A 18 7.22 -0.25 3.52
CA ILE A 18 7.89 -0.20 2.22
C ILE A 18 9.03 0.81 2.25
N GLU A 19 8.80 2.02 2.80
CA GLU A 19 9.84 3.05 2.93
C GLU A 19 11.04 2.55 3.77
N GLU A 20 10.76 1.85 4.88
CA GLU A 20 11.79 1.21 5.71
C GLU A 20 12.55 0.12 4.94
N ASP A 21 11.85 -0.77 4.23
CA ASP A 21 12.44 -1.89 3.48
C ASP A 21 13.30 -1.43 2.29
N ILE A 22 12.93 -0.34 1.62
CA ILE A 22 13.72 0.22 0.50
C ILE A 22 14.86 1.13 0.97
N SER A 23 14.87 1.56 2.24
CA SER A 23 15.88 2.47 2.79
C SER A 23 17.30 1.89 2.80
N CYS A 24 17.43 0.55 2.68
CA CYS A 24 18.71 -0.14 2.55
C CYS A 24 19.46 0.17 1.24
N GLY A 25 18.81 0.83 0.27
CA GLY A 25 19.41 1.22 -0.99
C GLY A 25 19.27 0.15 -2.07
N ARG A 26 19.40 0.58 -3.33
CA ARG A 26 19.06 -0.24 -4.52
C ARG A 26 19.82 -1.57 -4.58
N GLU A 27 21.12 -1.58 -4.30
CA GLU A 27 21.93 -2.79 -4.44
C GLU A 27 21.54 -3.86 -3.42
N ILE A 28 21.40 -3.46 -2.15
CA ILE A 28 20.99 -4.35 -1.07
C ILE A 28 19.58 -4.88 -1.34
N PHE A 29 18.65 -4.00 -1.71
CA PHE A 29 17.30 -4.39 -2.09
C PHE A 29 17.27 -5.41 -3.24
N MET A 30 18.02 -5.16 -4.33
CA MET A 30 18.04 -6.05 -5.50
C MET A 30 18.73 -7.38 -5.23
N SER A 31 19.64 -7.45 -4.25
CA SER A 31 20.30 -8.68 -3.82
C SER A 31 19.50 -9.51 -2.80
N SER A 32 18.43 -8.95 -2.21
CA SER A 32 17.70 -9.54 -1.10
C SER A 32 16.26 -9.86 -1.48
N HIS A 33 15.96 -11.14 -1.68
CA HIS A 33 14.58 -11.59 -1.86
C HIS A 33 13.68 -11.29 -0.66
N LEU A 34 14.25 -11.24 0.56
CA LEU A 34 13.49 -10.88 1.75
C LEU A 34 12.90 -9.47 1.65
N TYR A 35 13.69 -8.48 1.22
CA TYR A 35 13.18 -7.11 1.06
C TYR A 35 12.21 -7.02 -0.12
N GLN A 36 12.48 -7.74 -1.22
CA GLN A 36 11.57 -7.78 -2.37
C GLN A 36 10.21 -8.38 -2.01
N ASP A 37 10.20 -9.51 -1.31
CA ASP A 37 8.99 -10.21 -0.88
C ASP A 37 8.20 -9.37 0.13
N ALA A 38 8.89 -8.71 1.07
CA ALA A 38 8.26 -7.81 2.03
C ALA A 38 7.56 -6.63 1.33
N VAL A 39 8.24 -5.97 0.39
CA VAL A 39 7.68 -4.87 -0.40
C VAL A 39 6.50 -5.35 -1.25
N LEU A 40 6.66 -6.46 -1.98
CA LEU A 40 5.59 -7.03 -2.82
C LEU A 40 4.35 -7.39 -2.00
N ARG A 41 4.53 -7.97 -0.80
CA ARG A 41 3.42 -8.31 0.09
C ARG A 41 2.69 -7.07 0.62
N ASN A 42 3.43 -6.02 0.99
CA ASN A 42 2.82 -4.76 1.42
C ASN A 42 2.07 -4.08 0.26
N LEU A 43 2.61 -4.09 -0.96
CA LEU A 43 1.93 -3.57 -2.16
C LEU A 43 0.65 -4.34 -2.47
N HIS A 44 0.68 -5.67 -2.41
CA HIS A 44 -0.51 -6.51 -2.56
C HIS A 44 -1.57 -6.13 -1.52
N THR A 45 -1.17 -6.02 -0.25
CA THR A 45 -2.06 -5.67 0.86
C THR A 45 -2.74 -4.30 0.65
N ILE A 46 -2.01 -3.32 0.13
CA ILE A 46 -2.57 -2.02 -0.24
C ILE A 46 -3.61 -2.19 -1.35
N SER A 47 -3.32 -2.97 -2.40
CA SER A 47 -4.25 -3.24 -3.49
C SER A 47 -5.54 -3.92 -3.02
N GLU A 48 -5.46 -4.91 -2.13
CA GLU A 48 -6.65 -5.53 -1.54
C GLU A 48 -7.46 -4.54 -0.69
N SER A 49 -6.76 -3.72 0.10
CA SER A 49 -7.38 -2.75 0.99
C SER A 49 -8.15 -1.69 0.20
N THR A 50 -7.57 -1.17 -0.89
CA THR A 50 -8.24 -0.18 -1.76
C THR A 50 -9.46 -0.75 -2.48
N GLN A 51 -9.44 -2.04 -2.85
CA GLN A 51 -10.61 -2.70 -3.44
C GLN A 51 -11.77 -2.84 -2.45
N ARG A 52 -11.46 -3.13 -1.18
CA ARG A 52 -12.44 -3.31 -0.08
C ARG A 52 -12.98 -2.02 0.50
N MET A 53 -12.33 -0.87 0.26
CA MET A 53 -12.87 0.43 0.62
C MET A 53 -14.18 0.71 -0.12
N SER A 54 -15.11 1.36 0.56
CA SER A 54 -16.44 1.65 -0.01
C SER A 54 -16.37 2.57 -1.24
N GLU A 55 -17.30 2.37 -2.20
CA GLU A 55 -17.41 3.17 -3.43
C GLU A 55 -17.48 4.69 -3.16
N ASN A 56 -18.03 5.10 -2.01
CA ASN A 56 -18.16 6.51 -1.60
C ASN A 56 -16.80 7.22 -1.42
N ILE A 57 -15.72 6.50 -1.11
CA ILE A 57 -14.37 7.08 -1.03
C ILE A 57 -13.64 7.00 -2.37
N LYS A 58 -13.88 5.93 -3.14
CA LYS A 58 -13.36 5.83 -4.52
C LYS A 58 -13.88 6.98 -5.39
N ALA A 59 -15.16 7.35 -5.22
CA ALA A 59 -15.81 8.44 -5.95
C ALA A 59 -15.27 9.84 -5.61
N THR A 60 -14.72 10.05 -4.40
CA THR A 60 -14.11 11.34 -4.03
C THR A 60 -12.67 11.49 -4.52
N GLY A 61 -11.98 10.38 -4.83
CA GLY A 61 -10.61 10.39 -5.38
C GLY A 61 -10.52 10.19 -6.90
N PHE A 62 -11.55 9.65 -7.54
CA PHE A 62 -11.56 9.41 -8.98
C PHE A 62 -12.61 10.29 -9.66
N HIS A 63 -12.30 11.57 -9.86
CA HIS A 63 -12.95 12.37 -10.90
C HIS A 63 -12.40 11.90 -12.26
N GLY A 64 -12.79 10.68 -12.65
CA GLY A 64 -12.59 10.19 -14.00
C GLY A 64 -13.42 11.05 -14.94
N ARG A 65 -12.78 11.98 -15.63
CA ARG A 65 -13.26 12.42 -16.95
C ARG A 65 -12.82 11.35 -17.94
N GLY A 66 -13.78 10.50 -18.30
CA GLY A 66 -13.80 9.70 -19.52
C GLY A 66 -15.18 9.84 -20.10
#